data_AF-A0A9Q0DNS4-F1
#
_entry.id   AF-A0A9Q0DNS4-F1
#
_cell.length_a   1.000
_cell.length_b   1.000
_cell.length_c   1.000
_cell.angle_alpha   90.00
_cell.angle_beta   90.00
_cell.angle_gamma   90.00
#
_symmetry.space_group_name_H-M   'P 1'
#
loop_
_entity.id
_entity.type
_entity.pdbx_description
1 polymer ?
#
loop_
_entity_poly.entity_id
_entity_poly.type
_entity_poly.pdbx_seq_one_letter_code
_entity_poly.pdbx_strand_id
1 'polypeptide(L)'
;MASVDGGGSRVSGQRWRSGDVIHAGLAVSLLLGVWCVSGLEVSTGKITFMEAMNGSTLCDAVIPTEHVEPRMSMYHDRVVFVGSSKKGNISILLYNITFEDEGDYICFARNPKEKNRNHSAVFTLLVVDQVKEVDTTLTTIIVSVVGGVIGFLIIFMVVKALVVHFVLKKDDKNKECLVSSSAGVDNTENGHTAAKTADAKSTPKA
;
A
#
# COMPACT_ATOMS: atom_id res chain seq x y z
N MET A 1 38.65 47.18 3.54
CA MET A 1 37.69 46.70 4.56
C MET A 1 36.29 46.91 4.03
N ALA A 2 35.40 45.96 4.34
CA ALA A 2 34.00 45.79 3.92
C ALA A 2 33.78 45.38 2.44
N SER A 3 32.83 44.52 2.06
CA SER A 3 31.99 43.51 2.71
C SER A 3 31.15 42.85 1.58
N VAL A 4 30.51 41.71 1.87
CA VAL A 4 29.29 41.13 1.26
C VAL A 4 29.45 39.85 0.41
N ASP A 5 28.83 38.79 0.95
CA ASP A 5 28.61 37.42 0.47
C ASP A 5 27.67 37.29 -0.74
N GLY A 6 27.70 36.12 -1.39
CA GLY A 6 26.63 35.66 -2.27
C GLY A 6 26.85 34.25 -2.84
N GLY A 7 26.29 33.24 -2.19
CA GLY A 7 26.21 31.87 -2.71
C GLY A 7 25.22 31.72 -3.87
N GLY A 8 25.43 30.72 -4.73
CA GLY A 8 24.50 30.41 -5.83
C GLY A 8 24.87 29.13 -6.57
N SER A 9 23.97 28.16 -6.53
CA SER A 9 24.06 26.75 -6.90
C SER A 9 24.58 26.43 -8.32
N ARG A 10 25.42 25.38 -8.41
CA ARG A 10 25.70 24.65 -9.66
C ARG A 10 24.44 23.92 -10.12
N VAL A 11 23.80 24.44 -11.17
CA VAL A 11 22.81 23.68 -11.94
C VAL A 11 23.57 22.72 -12.86
N SER A 12 23.61 21.44 -12.50
CA SER A 12 24.09 20.38 -13.40
C SER A 12 23.05 20.20 -14.52
N GLY A 13 23.35 20.73 -15.70
CA GLY A 13 22.55 20.49 -16.90
C GLY A 13 22.57 19.00 -17.26
N GLN A 14 21.49 18.29 -16.95
CA GLN A 14 21.29 16.93 -17.43
C GLN A 14 20.87 16.97 -18.90
N ARG A 15 21.83 16.63 -19.76
CA ARG A 15 21.63 16.36 -21.18
C ARG A 15 20.84 15.08 -21.32
N TRP A 16 19.52 15.21 -21.48
CA TRP A 16 18.62 14.10 -21.80
C TRP A 16 19.14 13.38 -23.05
N ARG A 17 19.47 12.10 -22.91
CA ARG A 17 19.88 11.25 -24.02
C ARG A 17 18.63 10.92 -24.83
N SER A 18 18.69 11.21 -26.13
CA SER A 18 17.60 10.96 -27.10
C SER A 18 17.00 9.54 -27.04
N GLY A 19 17.76 8.55 -26.55
CA GLY A 19 17.30 7.16 -26.39
C GLY A 19 16.25 6.96 -25.30
N ASP A 20 16.24 7.77 -24.23
CA ASP A 20 15.30 7.58 -23.11
C ASP A 20 13.87 8.01 -23.49
N VAL A 21 13.76 9.00 -24.39
CA VAL A 21 12.47 9.51 -24.90
C VAL A 21 11.83 8.51 -25.86
N ILE A 22 12.62 7.74 -26.61
CA ILE A 22 12.12 6.73 -27.54
C ILE A 22 11.59 5.51 -26.77
N HIS A 23 12.29 5.07 -25.71
CA HIS A 23 11.80 3.99 -24.86
C HIS A 23 10.58 4.39 -24.03
N ALA A 24 10.56 5.62 -23.50
CA ALA A 24 9.38 6.14 -22.80
C ALA A 24 8.19 6.31 -23.75
N GLY A 25 8.40 6.80 -24.98
CA GLY A 25 7.35 6.96 -25.98
C GLY A 25 6.75 5.63 -26.46
N LEU A 26 7.57 4.59 -26.65
CA LEU A 26 7.10 3.26 -27.01
C LEU A 26 6.33 2.61 -25.86
N ALA A 27 6.78 2.78 -24.62
CA ALA A 27 6.09 2.28 -23.43
C ALA A 27 4.74 2.99 -23.23
N VAL A 28 4.67 4.31 -23.42
CA VAL A 28 3.42 5.08 -23.33
C VAL A 28 2.45 4.73 -24.46
N SER A 29 2.96 4.47 -25.68
CA SER A 29 2.13 4.04 -26.81
C SER A 29 1.58 2.62 -26.64
N LEU A 30 2.37 1.68 -26.10
CA LEU A 30 1.90 0.34 -25.74
C LEU A 30 0.89 0.36 -24.59
N LEU A 31 1.04 1.26 -23.62
CA LEU A 31 0.09 1.42 -22.52
C LEU A 31 -1.25 2.05 -22.96
N LEU A 32 -1.23 2.93 -23.96
CA LEU A 32 -2.44 3.56 -24.51
C LEU A 32 -3.11 2.72 -25.63
N GLY A 33 -2.35 1.89 -26.34
CA GLY A 33 -2.84 1.02 -27.42
C GLY A 33 -3.55 -0.27 -26.95
N VAL A 34 -3.50 -0.58 -25.65
CA VAL A 34 -4.13 -1.78 -25.05
C VAL A 34 -5.58 -1.53 -24.62
N TRP A 35 -6.20 -0.44 -25.05
CA TRP A 35 -7.62 -0.21 -24.81
C TRP A 35 -8.45 -0.02 -26.09
N CYS A 36 -8.43 -1.04 -26.95
CA CYS A 36 -9.61 -1.32 -27.75
C CYS A 36 -10.60 -2.08 -26.84
N VAL A 37 -11.44 -1.33 -26.11
CA VAL A 37 -12.69 -1.88 -25.60
C VAL A 37 -13.48 -2.36 -26.81
N SER A 38 -13.58 -3.68 -26.98
CA SER A 38 -14.52 -4.29 -27.90
C SER A 38 -15.94 -3.98 -27.42
N GLY A 39 -16.49 -2.85 -27.86
CA GLY A 39 -17.91 -2.57 -27.74
C GLY A 39 -18.66 -3.56 -28.63
N LEU A 40 -19.34 -4.53 -28.04
CA LEU A 40 -20.22 -5.41 -28.78
C LEU A 40 -21.45 -4.61 -29.21
N GLU A 41 -21.40 -3.95 -30.37
CA GLU A 41 -22.56 -3.27 -30.93
C GLU A 41 -23.68 -4.28 -31.21
N VAL A 42 -24.84 -4.05 -30.60
CA VAL A 42 -26.04 -4.88 -30.74
C VAL A 42 -26.73 -4.52 -32.06
N SER A 43 -26.24 -5.08 -33.17
CA SER A 43 -26.96 -5.10 -34.44
C SER A 43 -28.19 -6.00 -34.36
N THR A 44 -29.33 -5.52 -34.85
CA THR A 44 -30.67 -6.12 -34.66
C THR A 44 -30.86 -7.48 -35.33
N GLY A 45 -31.57 -8.39 -34.66
CA GLY A 45 -31.86 -9.76 -35.13
C GLY A 45 -31.11 -10.87 -34.38
N LYS A 46 -30.42 -10.59 -33.27
CA LYS A 46 -29.57 -11.57 -32.58
C LYS A 46 -30.36 -12.63 -31.80
N ILE A 47 -29.87 -13.87 -31.85
CA ILE A 47 -30.25 -14.95 -30.93
C ILE A 47 -29.13 -15.08 -29.91
N THR A 48 -29.45 -14.92 -28.63
CA THR A 48 -28.50 -15.00 -27.53
C THR A 48 -28.79 -16.19 -26.65
N PHE A 49 -27.85 -17.10 -26.48
CA PHE A 49 -27.95 -18.25 -25.60
C PHE A 49 -26.84 -18.21 -24.55
N MET A 50 -27.19 -18.56 -23.32
CA MET A 50 -26.25 -18.63 -22.20
C MET A 50 -26.12 -20.07 -21.72
N GLU A 51 -24.90 -20.57 -21.66
CA GLU A 51 -24.57 -21.93 -21.24
C GLU A 51 -23.63 -21.90 -20.04
N ALA A 52 -23.87 -22.79 -19.07
CA ALA A 52 -22.96 -23.02 -17.94
C ALA A 52 -21.86 -24.02 -18.32
N MET A 53 -20.77 -24.05 -17.56
CA MET A 53 -19.59 -24.91 -17.78
C MET A 53 -19.91 -26.41 -17.87
N ASN A 54 -21.05 -26.84 -17.31
CA ASN A 54 -21.55 -28.21 -17.39
C ASN A 54 -22.27 -28.55 -18.72
N GLY A 55 -22.32 -27.61 -19.67
CA GLY A 55 -23.02 -27.76 -20.95
C GLY A 55 -24.53 -27.53 -20.87
N SER A 56 -25.04 -27.04 -19.75
CA SER A 56 -26.48 -26.76 -19.58
C SER A 56 -26.83 -25.35 -20.04
N THR A 57 -27.84 -25.24 -20.91
CA THR A 57 -28.39 -23.95 -21.33
C THR A 57 -29.21 -23.35 -20.20
N LEU A 58 -28.83 -22.16 -19.74
CA LEU A 58 -29.51 -21.43 -18.67
C LEU A 58 -30.69 -20.63 -19.20
N CYS A 59 -30.47 -19.95 -20.33
CA CYS A 59 -31.50 -19.18 -21.00
C CYS A 59 -31.20 -18.95 -22.48
N ASP A 60 -32.26 -18.68 -23.25
CA ASP A 60 -32.21 -18.22 -24.64
C ASP A 60 -33.05 -16.94 -24.77
N ALA A 61 -32.63 -16.03 -25.64
CA ALA A 61 -33.39 -14.86 -26.01
C ALA A 61 -33.27 -14.49 -27.48
N VAL A 62 -34.37 -14.02 -28.06
CA VAL A 62 -34.40 -13.46 -29.41
C VAL A 62 -34.67 -11.97 -29.32
N ILE A 63 -33.77 -11.16 -29.92
CA ILE A 63 -33.89 -9.70 -30.00
C ILE A 63 -34.34 -9.34 -31.43
N PRO A 64 -35.65 -9.15 -31.68
CA PRO A 64 -36.17 -8.92 -33.02
C PRO A 64 -35.69 -7.60 -33.60
N THR A 65 -35.75 -6.51 -32.82
CA THR A 65 -35.38 -5.16 -33.23
C THR A 65 -34.85 -4.35 -32.04
N GLU A 66 -34.18 -3.24 -32.35
CA GLU A 66 -33.76 -2.24 -31.37
C GLU A 66 -35.01 -1.65 -30.71
N HIS A 67 -34.89 -1.31 -29.43
CA HIS A 67 -35.97 -0.76 -28.62
C HIS A 67 -37.18 -1.67 -28.36
N VAL A 68 -37.11 -2.94 -28.76
CA VAL A 68 -38.09 -3.97 -28.38
C VAL A 68 -37.47 -4.89 -27.34
N GLU A 69 -38.24 -5.22 -26.32
CA GLU A 69 -37.80 -6.14 -25.27
C GLU A 69 -37.61 -7.56 -25.85
N PRO A 70 -36.54 -8.25 -25.43
CA PRO A 70 -36.23 -9.57 -25.94
C PRO A 70 -37.27 -10.59 -25.47
N ARG A 71 -37.55 -11.56 -26.32
CA ARG A 71 -38.32 -12.73 -25.91
C ARG A 71 -37.39 -13.70 -25.20
N MET A 72 -37.41 -13.69 -23.86
CA MET A 72 -36.58 -14.55 -23.02
C MET A 72 -37.26 -15.91 -22.76
N SER A 73 -36.48 -16.98 -22.78
CA SER A 73 -36.82 -18.33 -22.32
C SER A 73 -35.86 -18.71 -21.20
N MET A 74 -36.36 -18.85 -19.98
CA MET A 74 -35.58 -19.25 -18.79
C MET A 74 -35.74 -20.75 -18.58
N TYR A 75 -34.63 -21.49 -18.52
CA TYR A 75 -34.64 -22.94 -18.27
C TYR A 75 -34.31 -23.28 -16.81
N HIS A 76 -33.90 -22.29 -16.03
CA HIS A 76 -33.62 -22.41 -14.60
C HIS A 76 -34.40 -21.35 -13.82
N ASP A 77 -34.96 -21.76 -12.70
CA ASP A 77 -35.74 -20.93 -11.77
C ASP A 77 -34.91 -19.82 -11.10
N ARG A 78 -33.61 -20.08 -10.89
CA ARG A 78 -32.66 -19.11 -10.33
C ARG A 78 -32.22 -18.03 -11.33
N VAL A 79 -32.54 -18.16 -12.62
CA VAL A 79 -32.08 -17.23 -13.67
C VAL A 79 -33.23 -16.30 -14.07
N VAL A 80 -32.98 -14.99 -14.03
CA VAL A 80 -34.00 -13.97 -14.33
C VAL A 80 -33.42 -12.88 -15.22
N PHE A 81 -34.21 -12.40 -16.17
CA PHE A 81 -33.87 -11.22 -16.95
C PHE A 81 -34.19 -9.94 -16.17
N VAL A 82 -33.18 -9.10 -15.96
CA VAL A 82 -33.31 -7.80 -15.25
C VAL A 82 -33.00 -6.60 -16.15
N GLY A 83 -32.55 -6.86 -17.38
CA GLY A 83 -32.16 -5.83 -18.34
C GLY A 83 -33.34 -5.13 -19.02
N SER A 84 -33.01 -4.19 -19.90
CA SER A 84 -33.94 -3.49 -20.77
C SER A 84 -33.26 -3.17 -22.11
N SER A 85 -33.66 -3.90 -23.15
CA SER A 85 -33.17 -3.70 -24.54
C SER A 85 -33.40 -2.28 -25.04
N LYS A 86 -34.46 -1.59 -24.59
CA LYS A 86 -34.72 -0.16 -24.86
C LYS A 86 -33.56 0.76 -24.46
N LYS A 87 -32.79 0.37 -23.45
CA LYS A 87 -31.63 1.10 -22.90
C LYS A 87 -30.30 0.43 -23.27
N GLY A 88 -30.31 -0.54 -24.20
CA GLY A 88 -29.12 -1.34 -24.54
C GLY A 88 -28.62 -2.23 -23.41
N ASN A 89 -29.43 -2.50 -22.39
CA ASN A 89 -29.05 -3.34 -21.25
C ASN A 89 -29.68 -4.74 -21.44
N ILE A 90 -28.85 -5.78 -21.47
CA ILE A 90 -29.29 -7.18 -21.59
C ILE A 90 -28.76 -7.99 -20.39
N SER A 91 -28.83 -7.39 -19.19
CA SER A 91 -28.37 -8.03 -17.96
C SER A 91 -29.28 -9.16 -17.53
N ILE A 92 -28.67 -10.26 -17.12
CA ILE A 92 -29.30 -11.44 -16.54
C ILE A 92 -28.80 -11.57 -15.10
N LEU A 93 -29.67 -12.00 -14.20
CA LEU A 93 -29.38 -12.20 -12.80
C LEU A 93 -29.51 -13.68 -12.44
N LEU A 94 -28.49 -14.22 -11.78
CA LEU A 94 -28.51 -15.54 -11.17
C LEU A 94 -28.68 -15.38 -9.66
N TYR A 95 -29.77 -15.90 -9.11
CA TYR A 95 -30.11 -15.82 -7.69
C TYR A 95 -29.56 -16.99 -6.91
N ASN A 96 -29.35 -16.78 -5.60
CA ASN A 96 -28.95 -17.81 -4.65
C ASN A 96 -27.67 -18.55 -5.09
N ILE A 97 -26.59 -17.77 -5.25
CA ILE A 97 -25.27 -18.25 -5.68
C ILE A 97 -24.64 -19.13 -4.59
N THR A 98 -24.15 -20.30 -4.99
CA THR A 98 -23.37 -21.21 -4.14
C THR A 98 -21.95 -21.41 -4.70
N PHE A 99 -21.06 -22.04 -3.92
CA PHE A 99 -19.70 -22.33 -4.38
C PHE A 99 -19.67 -23.31 -5.57
N GLU A 100 -20.71 -24.13 -5.76
CA GLU A 100 -20.83 -25.01 -6.93
C GLU A 100 -21.16 -24.26 -8.22
N ASP A 101 -21.65 -23.02 -8.12
CA ASP A 101 -21.95 -22.19 -9.30
C ASP A 101 -20.68 -21.53 -9.87
N GLU A 102 -19.54 -21.62 -9.17
CA GLU A 102 -18.24 -21.12 -9.65
C GLU A 102 -17.82 -21.80 -10.94
N GLY A 103 -17.44 -21.00 -11.93
CA GLY A 103 -16.97 -21.49 -13.23
C GLY A 103 -17.24 -20.54 -14.38
N ASP A 104 -17.02 -21.04 -15.59
CA ASP A 104 -17.18 -20.27 -16.82
C ASP A 104 -18.62 -20.34 -17.36
N TYR A 105 -19.17 -19.17 -17.64
CA TYR A 105 -20.46 -18.98 -18.28
C TYR A 105 -20.23 -18.40 -19.67
N ILE A 106 -20.81 -19.02 -20.67
CA ILE A 106 -20.59 -18.62 -22.06
C ILE A 106 -21.87 -18.02 -22.59
N CYS A 107 -21.78 -16.76 -23.01
CA CYS A 107 -22.83 -16.11 -23.77
C CYS A 107 -22.48 -16.20 -25.24
N PHE A 108 -23.39 -16.76 -26.02
CA PHE A 108 -23.26 -16.86 -27.46
C PHE A 108 -24.32 -15.99 -28.12
N ALA A 109 -23.91 -15.19 -29.10
CA ALA A 109 -24.77 -14.34 -29.88
C ALA A 109 -24.61 -14.68 -31.36
N ARG A 110 -25.72 -15.03 -32.02
CA ARG A 110 -25.76 -15.26 -33.47
C ARG A 110 -26.50 -14.12 -34.13
N ASN A 111 -25.85 -13.44 -35.07
CA ASN A 111 -26.49 -12.36 -35.84
C ASN A 111 -26.86 -12.83 -37.26
N PRO A 112 -28.15 -13.03 -37.57
CA PRO A 112 -28.65 -13.34 -38.91
C PRO A 112 -28.26 -12.27 -39.95
N LYS A 113 -28.18 -10.99 -39.54
CA LYS A 113 -27.77 -9.89 -40.44
C LYS A 113 -26.30 -9.95 -40.84
N GLU A 114 -25.46 -10.61 -40.04
CA GLU A 114 -24.04 -10.83 -40.33
C GLU A 114 -23.78 -12.24 -40.87
N LYS A 115 -24.66 -12.75 -41.75
CA LYS A 115 -24.54 -14.11 -42.31
C LYS A 115 -24.41 -15.17 -41.21
N ASN A 116 -25.20 -15.02 -40.14
CA ASN A 116 -25.19 -15.96 -39.01
C ASN A 116 -23.82 -16.09 -38.32
N ARG A 117 -23.02 -15.02 -38.29
CA ARG A 117 -21.76 -15.01 -37.56
C ARG A 117 -22.00 -15.25 -36.07
N ASN A 118 -21.21 -16.14 -35.50
CA ASN A 118 -21.25 -16.49 -34.08
C ASN A 118 -20.23 -15.63 -33.34
N HIS A 119 -20.74 -14.87 -32.38
CA HIS A 119 -19.94 -14.16 -31.39
C HIS A 119 -20.10 -14.88 -30.06
N SER A 120 -19.04 -14.97 -29.28
CA SER A 120 -19.07 -15.60 -27.96
C SER A 120 -18.29 -14.74 -26.99
N ALA A 121 -18.80 -14.63 -25.77
CA ALA A 121 -18.14 -14.00 -24.65
C ALA A 121 -18.17 -14.97 -23.47
N VAL A 122 -17.04 -15.13 -22.81
CA VAL A 122 -16.89 -15.98 -21.63
C VAL A 122 -16.83 -15.08 -20.40
N PHE A 123 -17.61 -15.44 -19.38
CA PHE A 123 -17.66 -14.77 -18.09
C PHE A 123 -17.38 -15.79 -16.99
N THR A 124 -16.29 -15.61 -16.25
CA THR A 124 -15.94 -16.48 -15.12
C THR A 124 -16.59 -15.95 -13.85
N LEU A 125 -17.49 -16.72 -13.26
CA LEU A 125 -18.08 -16.45 -11.95
C LEU A 125 -17.16 -17.01 -10.87
N LEU A 126 -16.59 -16.12 -10.04
CA LEU A 126 -15.76 -16.50 -8.89
C LEU A 126 -16.57 -16.33 -7.61
N VAL A 127 -16.66 -17.36 -6.77
CA VAL A 127 -17.43 -17.33 -5.52
C VAL A 127 -16.47 -17.39 -4.35
N VAL A 128 -16.18 -16.22 -3.77
CA VAL A 128 -15.24 -16.09 -2.65
C VAL A 128 -16.00 -16.09 -1.33
N ASP A 129 -15.52 -16.86 -0.35
CA ASP A 129 -16.03 -16.79 1.02
C ASP A 129 -15.73 -15.42 1.61
N GLN A 130 -16.66 -14.85 2.36
CA GLN A 130 -16.46 -13.53 2.96
C GLN A 130 -15.25 -13.59 3.88
N VAL A 131 -14.16 -12.92 3.50
CA VAL A 131 -13.02 -12.75 4.38
C VAL A 131 -13.49 -11.97 5.60
N LYS A 132 -13.67 -12.69 6.72
CA LYS A 132 -13.73 -12.08 8.04
C LYS A 132 -12.58 -11.08 8.11
N GLU A 133 -12.86 -9.81 8.47
CA GLU A 133 -11.79 -8.81 8.58
C GLU A 133 -10.72 -9.33 9.55
N VAL A 134 -9.61 -9.79 8.99
CA VAL A 134 -8.51 -10.38 9.71
C VAL A 134 -7.44 -9.29 9.83
N ASP A 135 -7.16 -8.96 11.09
CA ASP A 135 -5.86 -8.48 11.59
C ASP A 135 -5.51 -6.99 11.57
N THR A 136 -6.48 -6.08 11.51
CA THR A 136 -6.22 -4.68 11.89
C THR A 136 -5.80 -4.60 13.38
N THR A 137 -6.37 -5.46 14.23
CA THR A 137 -6.02 -5.55 15.65
C THR A 137 -4.63 -6.13 15.86
N LEU A 138 -4.26 -7.23 15.18
CA LEU A 138 -2.92 -7.82 15.31
C LEU A 138 -1.84 -6.88 14.78
N THR A 139 -2.09 -6.21 13.65
CA THR A 139 -1.17 -5.21 13.10
C THR A 139 -0.98 -4.03 14.05
N THR A 140 -2.07 -3.54 14.66
CA THR A 140 -1.99 -2.44 15.65
C THR A 140 -1.21 -2.85 16.90
N ILE A 141 -1.40 -4.07 17.39
CA ILE A 141 -0.65 -4.60 18.54
C ILE A 141 0.85 -4.64 18.23
N ILE A 142 1.26 -5.17 17.08
CA ILE A 142 2.68 -5.27 16.68
C ILE A 142 3.32 -3.89 16.58
N VAL A 143 2.66 -2.93 15.91
CA VAL A 143 3.16 -1.56 15.76
C VAL A 143 3.30 -0.86 17.12
N SER A 144 2.34 -1.05 18.02
CA SER A 144 2.36 -0.44 19.35
C SER A 144 3.52 -0.93 20.23
N VAL A 145 3.83 -2.23 20.18
CA VAL A 145 4.91 -2.82 20.98
C VAL A 145 6.27 -2.34 20.49
N VAL A 146 6.51 -2.39 19.18
CA VAL A 146 7.79 -1.96 18.59
C VAL A 146 8.00 -0.45 18.78
N GLY A 147 6.97 0.35 18.51
CA GLY A 147 7.01 1.80 18.72
C GLY A 147 7.21 2.19 20.19
N GLY A 148 6.56 1.47 21.11
CA GLY A 148 6.67 1.68 22.55
C GLY A 148 8.08 1.42 23.08
N VAL A 149 8.73 0.33 22.66
CA VAL A 149 10.11 0.01 23.08
C VAL A 149 11.09 1.09 22.61
N ILE A 150 11.01 1.48 21.34
CA ILE A 150 11.89 2.51 20.76
C ILE A 150 11.66 3.86 21.46
N GLY A 151 10.39 4.26 21.63
CA GLY A 151 10.03 5.50 22.31
C GLY A 151 10.49 5.53 23.76
N PHE A 152 10.32 4.43 24.50
CA PHE A 152 10.76 4.31 25.88
C PHE A 152 12.29 4.44 26.01
N LEU A 153 13.06 3.83 25.10
CA LEU A 153 14.52 3.96 25.08
C LEU A 153 14.97 5.41 24.83
N ILE A 154 14.33 6.11 23.90
CA ILE A 154 14.63 7.52 23.61
C ILE A 154 14.30 8.40 24.83
N ILE A 155 13.11 8.21 25.42
CA ILE A 155 12.69 8.96 26.61
C ILE A 155 13.66 8.72 27.78
N PHE A 156 14.06 7.46 28.00
CA PHE A 156 15.02 7.12 29.05
C PHE A 156 16.39 7.79 28.83
N MET A 157 16.88 7.84 27.59
CA MET A 157 18.10 8.58 27.24
C MET A 157 17.97 10.08 27.51
N VAL A 158 16.84 10.69 27.15
CA VAL A 158 16.58 12.11 27.40
C VAL A 158 16.49 12.41 28.90
N VAL A 159 15.78 11.61 29.69
CA VAL A 159 15.70 11.77 31.15
C VAL A 159 17.08 11.66 31.78
N LYS A 160 17.89 10.66 31.39
CA LYS A 160 19.27 10.55 31.88
C LYS A 160 20.11 11.76 31.49
N ALA A 161 20.00 12.26 30.26
CA ALA A 161 20.70 13.46 29.81
C ALA A 161 20.29 14.71 30.60
N LEU A 162 18.99 14.89 30.87
CA LEU A 162 18.48 16.02 31.66
C LEU A 162 18.91 15.96 33.12
N VAL A 163 18.91 14.77 33.73
CA VAL A 163 19.40 14.56 35.11
C VAL A 163 20.89 14.85 35.21
N VAL A 164 21.70 14.30 34.30
CA VAL A 164 23.15 14.57 34.25
C VAL A 164 23.42 16.05 34.04
N HIS A 165 22.70 16.69 33.12
CA HIS A 165 22.81 18.13 32.88
C HIS A 165 22.43 18.95 34.12
N PHE A 166 21.39 18.57 34.87
CA PHE A 166 21.00 19.27 36.10
C PHE A 166 21.95 19.05 37.28
N VAL A 167 22.56 17.86 37.39
CA VAL A 167 23.56 17.54 38.44
C VAL A 167 24.87 18.27 38.17
N LEU A 168 25.42 18.17 36.94
CA LEU A 168 26.64 18.89 36.56
C LEU A 168 26.48 20.41 36.66
N LYS A 169 25.29 20.94 36.33
CA LYS A 169 24.97 22.36 36.46
C LYS A 169 24.72 22.82 37.90
N LYS A 170 24.40 21.91 38.83
CA LYS A 170 24.32 22.19 40.27
C LYS A 170 25.72 22.26 40.89
N ASP A 171 26.64 21.39 40.45
CA ASP A 171 28.02 21.42 40.91
C ASP A 171 28.73 22.72 40.51
N ASP A 172 28.43 23.30 39.32
CA ASP A 172 28.91 24.63 38.88
C ASP A 172 28.49 25.78 39.80
N LYS A 173 27.28 25.74 40.37
CA LYS A 173 26.80 26.80 41.27
C LYS A 173 27.24 26.60 42.72
N ASN A 174 27.60 25.38 43.12
CA ASN A 174 28.05 25.07 44.48
C ASN A 174 29.56 25.28 44.65
N LYS A 175 30.37 25.13 43.59
CA LYS A 175 31.83 25.33 43.67
C LYS A 175 32.28 26.79 43.66
N GLU A 176 31.37 27.74 43.46
CA GLU A 176 31.65 29.18 43.69
C GLU A 176 31.65 29.55 45.19
N CYS A 177 31.17 28.67 46.09
CA CYS A 177 31.10 28.95 47.53
C CYS A 177 32.19 28.28 48.38
N LEU A 178 33.09 27.46 47.81
CA LEU A 178 34.13 26.77 48.58
C LEU A 178 35.55 27.37 48.45
N VAL A 179 35.72 28.47 47.70
CA VAL A 179 37.00 29.21 47.63
C VAL A 179 36.80 30.64 48.15
N SER A 180 36.49 30.77 49.44
CA SER A 180 36.62 32.06 50.17
C SER A 180 36.97 31.87 51.65
N SER A 181 37.41 30.69 52.08
CA SER A 181 37.74 30.45 53.49
C SER A 181 38.90 29.47 53.66
N SER A 182 40.12 29.92 53.35
CA SER A 182 41.30 29.67 54.20
C SER A 182 42.59 30.18 53.55
N ALA A 183 43.41 30.82 54.38
CA ALA A 183 44.84 31.07 54.24
C ALA A 183 45.28 32.29 53.41
N GLY A 184 45.32 33.43 54.09
CA GLY A 184 46.53 34.26 54.01
C GLY A 184 47.69 33.57 54.74
N VAL A 185 48.90 34.06 54.45
CA VAL A 185 50.20 33.73 55.05
C VAL A 185 50.83 32.44 54.48
N ASP A 186 51.73 32.54 53.49
CA ASP A 186 53.17 32.90 53.51
C ASP A 186 54.08 31.66 53.63
N ASN A 187 54.92 31.50 52.59
CA ASN A 187 56.28 30.95 52.57
C ASN A 187 56.59 29.44 52.77
N THR A 188 57.38 28.93 51.81
CA THR A 188 58.53 27.99 51.99
C THR A 188 58.12 26.52 52.23
N GLU A 189 58.63 25.46 51.57
CA GLU A 189 59.85 25.16 50.82
C GLU A 189 59.69 23.78 50.11
N ASN A 190 60.42 23.62 48.99
CA ASN A 190 60.92 22.42 48.29
C ASN A 190 60.34 21.00 48.52
N GLY A 191 60.28 20.21 47.44
CA GLY A 191 60.47 18.75 47.56
C GLY A 191 60.05 17.88 46.36
N HIS A 192 60.98 17.67 45.45
CA HIS A 192 61.12 16.60 44.43
C HIS A 192 60.17 15.39 44.36
N THR A 193 59.76 15.12 43.11
CA THR A 193 59.68 13.84 42.38
C THR A 193 60.04 12.53 43.13
N ALA A 194 59.17 11.52 43.05
CA ALA A 194 59.34 10.31 42.22
C ALA A 194 58.56 9.08 42.75
N ALA A 195 58.11 8.28 41.79
CA ALA A 195 57.35 7.04 41.86
C ALA A 195 57.94 5.95 42.77
N LYS A 196 57.07 5.04 43.28
CA LYS A 196 57.03 3.60 42.91
C LYS A 196 56.10 2.73 43.78
N THR A 197 55.22 2.00 43.09
CA THR A 197 54.80 0.57 43.22
C THR A 197 54.44 -0.13 44.55
N ALA A 198 53.39 -0.96 44.40
CA ALA A 198 53.22 -2.36 44.83
C ALA A 198 52.46 -2.68 46.13
N ASP A 199 51.23 -3.14 45.89
CA ASP A 199 50.65 -4.45 46.25
C ASP A 199 50.39 -4.90 47.71
N ALA A 200 49.14 -5.36 47.85
CA ALA A 200 48.65 -6.57 48.53
C ALA A 200 48.23 -6.54 50.01
N LYS A 201 46.90 -6.75 50.19
CA LYS A 201 46.28 -7.96 50.80
C LYS A 201 45.35 -7.73 52.01
N SER A 202 44.28 -8.53 51.99
CA SER A 202 43.36 -9.00 53.05
C SER A 202 42.20 -8.10 53.52
N THR A 203 41.01 -8.44 53.01
CA THR A 203 39.71 -8.58 53.70
C THR A 203 39.84 -9.32 55.06
N PRO A 204 38.90 -9.20 56.04
CA PRO A 204 37.49 -9.60 55.86
C PRO A 204 36.43 -8.79 56.65
N LYS A 205 35.16 -9.08 56.33
CA LYS A 205 33.97 -8.74 57.12
C LYS A 205 33.96 -9.46 58.47
N ALA A 206 33.69 -8.71 59.53
CA ALA A 206 32.65 -8.98 60.53
C ALA A 206 32.34 -7.67 61.25
#